data_AF-A0ABD2XRR0-F1
#
_entry.id   AF-A0ABD2XRR0-F1
#
_cell.length_a   1.000
_cell.length_b   1.000
_cell.length_c   1.000
_cell.angle_alpha   90.00
_cell.angle_beta   90.00
_cell.angle_gamma   90.00
#
_symmetry.space_group_name_H-M   'P 1'
#
loop_
_entity.id
_entity.type
_entity.pdbx_description
1 polymer ?
#
loop_
_entity_poly.entity_id
_entity_poly.type
_entity_poly.pdbx_seq_one_letter_code
_entity_poly.pdbx_strand_id
1 'polypeptide(L)'
;MLIDGPKSPGQRIDVYLQPLIEELLELWNHGLLTFDASSNQMFKLHTSLLWTINGFPAYAMLSGWSTRGEFACPICGDKTPSQWLKHCRKHCYMGHRRFLSANQNFVRTRFP
;
A
#
# COMPACT_ATOMS: atom_id res chain seq x y z
N MET A 1 5.13 -6.27 15.88
CA MET A 1 4.54 -5.03 15.32
C MET A 1 5.13 -3.87 16.10
N LEU A 2 6.21 -3.26 15.60
CA LEU A 2 6.77 -2.06 16.24
C LEU A 2 5.79 -0.92 15.99
N ILE A 3 5.16 -0.42 17.06
CA ILE A 3 4.52 0.89 17.04
C ILE A 3 5.66 1.84 17.32
N ASP A 4 6.25 2.38 16.27
CA ASP A 4 7.27 3.39 16.46
C ASP A 4 6.62 4.61 17.11
N GLY A 5 7.23 5.06 18.22
CA GLY A 5 6.84 6.29 18.89
C GLY A 5 7.04 7.51 18.00
N PRO A 6 6.93 8.74 18.53
CA PRO A 6 6.99 10.01 17.78
C PRO A 6 8.29 10.28 16.99
N LYS A 7 9.21 9.31 16.92
CA LYS A 7 10.41 9.28 16.06
C LYS A 7 10.37 8.05 15.15
N SER A 8 9.26 7.81 14.46
CA SER A 8 9.15 6.64 13.58
C SER A 8 10.02 6.80 12.34
N PRO A 9 10.65 5.73 11.83
CA PRO A 9 11.29 5.74 10.52
C PRO A 9 10.33 6.18 9.41
N GLY A 10 9.02 5.99 9.62
CA GLY A 10 8.00 6.44 8.69
C GLY A 10 7.85 7.93 8.54
N GLN A 11 8.39 8.75 9.46
CA GLN A 11 8.42 10.20 9.29
C GLN A 11 9.47 10.69 8.28
N ARG A 12 10.41 9.85 7.87
CA ARG A 12 11.51 10.25 6.97
C ARG A 12 11.60 9.35 5.72
N ILE A 13 10.54 8.60 5.42
CA ILE A 13 10.53 7.68 4.28
C ILE A 13 10.72 8.43 2.95
N ASP A 14 10.23 9.67 2.87
CA ASP A 14 10.46 10.63 1.79
C ASP A 14 11.95 10.88 1.54
N VAL A 15 12.75 11.08 2.60
CA VAL A 15 14.21 11.27 2.49
C VAL A 15 14.89 10.04 1.89
N TYR A 16 14.43 8.84 2.24
CA TYR A 16 15.00 7.59 1.70
C TYR A 16 14.54 7.29 0.28
N LEU A 17 13.36 7.77 -0.12
CA LEU A 17 12.84 7.58 -1.47
C LEU A 17 13.35 8.62 -2.46
N GLN A 18 13.84 9.76 -2.00
CA GLN A 18 14.31 10.83 -2.86
C GLN A 18 15.35 10.36 -3.91
N PRO A 19 16.42 9.62 -3.57
CA PRO A 19 17.37 9.13 -4.57
C PRO A 19 16.72 8.22 -5.62
N LEU A 20 15.80 7.33 -5.18
CA LEU A 20 15.07 6.45 -6.09
C LEU A 20 14.18 7.24 -7.05
N ILE A 21 13.52 8.30 -6.57
CA ILE A 21 12.67 9.16 -7.40
C ILE A 21 13.53 9.92 -8.43
N GLU A 22 14.67 10.45 -8.02
CA GLU A 22 15.61 11.15 -8.90
C GLU A 22 16.13 10.23 -10.01
N GLU A 23 16.55 9.00 -9.67
CA GLU A 23 16.99 7.99 -10.65
C GLU A 23 15.87 7.59 -11.61
N LEU A 24 14.64 7.37 -11.11
CA LEU A 24 13.49 7.03 -11.95
C LEU A 24 13.13 8.18 -12.91
N LEU A 25 13.22 9.44 -12.46
CA LEU A 25 13.01 10.60 -13.30
C LEU A 25 14.09 10.73 -14.38
N GLU A 26 15.35 10.45 -14.04
CA GLU A 26 16.45 10.43 -15.00
C GLU A 26 16.23 9.34 -16.06
N LEU A 27 15.90 8.12 -15.64
CA LEU A 27 15.59 7.00 -16.54
C LEU A 27 14.35 7.26 -17.41
N TRP A 28 13.35 7.97 -16.90
CA TRP A 28 12.14 8.30 -17.67
C TRP A 28 12.40 9.40 -18.70
N ASN A 29 13.04 10.51 -18.30
CA ASN A 29 13.23 11.68 -19.15
C ASN A 29 14.42 11.52 -20.11
N HIS A 30 15.54 11.04 -19.58
CA HIS A 30 16.80 10.95 -20.32
C HIS A 30 17.09 9.56 -20.82
N GLY A 31 16.66 8.51 -20.12
CA GLY A 31 16.98 7.12 -20.45
C GLY A 31 18.46 6.79 -20.27
N LEU A 32 18.79 5.50 -20.24
CA LEU A 32 20.16 5.00 -20.06
C LEU A 32 20.61 4.19 -21.29
N LEU A 33 21.81 4.48 -21.79
CA LEU A 33 22.41 3.67 -22.84
C LEU A 33 22.76 2.29 -22.27
N THR A 34 22.04 1.26 -22.73
CA THR A 34 22.10 -0.10 -22.20
C THR A 34 22.41 -1.07 -23.33
N PHE A 35 23.25 -2.07 -23.04
CA PHE A 35 23.56 -3.12 -23.99
C PHE A 35 22.49 -4.22 -23.94
N ASP A 36 21.89 -4.55 -25.09
CA ASP A 36 21.03 -5.71 -25.22
C ASP A 36 21.83 -6.91 -25.73
N ALA A 37 21.99 -7.92 -24.87
CA ALA A 37 22.71 -9.15 -25.18
C ALA A 37 22.00 -10.00 -26.25
N SER A 38 20.68 -9.86 -26.42
CA SER A 38 19.93 -10.63 -27.42
C SER A 38 20.14 -10.11 -28.83
N SER A 39 20.20 -8.79 -29.01
CA SER A 39 20.46 -8.16 -30.32
C SER A 39 21.93 -7.79 -30.55
N ASN A 40 22.77 -7.91 -29.53
CA ASN A 40 24.19 -7.52 -29.54
C ASN A 40 24.38 -6.04 -29.94
N GLN A 41 23.50 -5.16 -29.44
CA GLN A 41 23.47 -3.74 -29.78
C GLN A 41 23.24 -2.86 -28.54
N MET A 42 23.67 -1.61 -28.64
CA MET A 42 23.35 -0.59 -27.63
C MET A 42 21.99 0.03 -27.97
N PHE A 43 21.12 0.15 -26.98
CA PHE A 43 19.86 0.85 -27.12
C PHE A 43 19.62 1.79 -25.93
N LYS A 44 18.68 2.70 -26.11
CA LYS A 44 18.31 3.66 -25.08
C LYS A 44 17.15 3.09 -24.26
N LEU A 45 17.44 2.66 -23.04
CA LEU A 45 16.45 2.10 -22.12
C LEU A 45 15.75 3.23 -21.36
N HIS A 46 14.43 3.25 -21.42
CA HIS A 46 13.59 4.06 -20.54
C HIS A 46 12.88 3.14 -19.54
N THR A 47 12.82 3.55 -18.28
CA THR A 47 12.21 2.77 -17.20
C THR A 47 11.11 3.57 -16.54
N SER A 48 10.03 2.88 -16.13
CA SER A 48 8.96 3.46 -15.32
C SER A 48 8.61 2.53 -14.16
N LEU A 49 8.19 3.11 -13.03
CA LEU A 49 7.67 2.37 -11.89
C LEU A 49 6.15 2.25 -12.00
N LEU A 50 5.65 1.01 -12.07
CA LEU A 50 4.21 0.76 -12.22
C LEU A 50 3.49 0.56 -10.88
N TRP A 51 4.03 -0.32 -10.01
CA TRP A 51 3.50 -0.54 -8.66
C TRP A 51 4.59 -1.02 -7.69
N THR A 52 4.37 -0.82 -6.40
CA THR A 52 5.21 -1.33 -5.30
C THR A 52 4.46 -2.43 -4.53
N ILE A 53 5.16 -3.49 -4.13
CA ILE A 53 4.58 -4.56 -3.29
C ILE A 53 4.85 -4.20 -1.83
N ASN A 54 3.81 -3.78 -1.13
CA ASN A 54 3.91 -3.33 0.26
C ASN A 54 3.00 -4.14 1.17
N GLY A 55 3.46 -4.43 2.38
CA GLY A 55 2.58 -4.86 3.45
C GLY A 55 1.61 -3.76 3.86
N PHE A 56 0.51 -4.13 4.51
CA PHE A 56 -0.52 -3.17 4.94
C PHE A 56 0.04 -2.00 5.79
N PRO A 57 0.96 -2.20 6.76
CA PRO A 57 1.55 -1.07 7.48
C PRO A 57 2.40 -0.14 6.61
N ALA A 58 3.18 -0.69 5.67
CA ALA A 58 4.02 0.09 4.77
C ALA A 58 3.18 0.89 3.77
N TYR A 59 2.04 0.34 3.33
CA TYR A 59 1.09 1.08 2.50
C TYR A 59 0.63 2.38 3.18
N ALA A 60 0.38 2.37 4.48
CA ALA A 60 0.01 3.57 5.23
C ALA A 60 1.04 4.69 5.10
N MET A 61 2.32 4.31 5.18
CA MET A 61 3.44 5.24 5.10
C MET A 61 3.63 5.79 3.69
N LEU A 62 3.53 4.94 2.67
CA LEU A 62 3.81 5.31 1.28
C LEU A 62 2.65 6.05 0.60
N SER A 63 1.41 5.69 0.92
CA SER A 63 0.22 6.29 0.29
C SER A 63 -0.36 7.47 1.09
N GLY A 64 0.08 7.65 2.34
CA GLY A 64 -0.58 8.54 3.29
C GLY A 64 -1.96 8.05 3.75
N TRP A 65 -2.38 6.84 3.35
CA TRP A 65 -3.67 6.30 3.72
C TRP A 65 -3.70 5.85 5.19
N SER A 66 -4.78 6.19 5.89
CA SER A 66 -4.97 5.67 7.24
C SER A 66 -5.29 4.18 7.19
N THR A 67 -4.42 3.34 7.74
CA THR A 67 -4.69 1.90 7.93
C THR A 67 -5.39 1.59 9.25
N ARG A 68 -5.91 2.64 9.91
CA ARG A 68 -6.61 2.59 11.19
C ARG A 68 -7.87 3.46 11.10
N GLY A 69 -8.72 3.33 12.11
CA GLY A 69 -9.91 4.17 12.21
C GLY A 69 -11.05 3.67 11.33
N GLU A 70 -11.96 4.58 11.01
CA GLU A 70 -13.17 4.26 10.26
C GLU A 70 -12.86 3.87 8.81
N PHE A 71 -11.86 4.49 8.19
CA PHE A 71 -11.51 4.35 6.77
C PHE A 71 -10.30 3.43 6.52
N ALA A 72 -10.06 2.48 7.42
CA ALA A 72 -8.82 1.70 7.40
C ALA A 72 -8.56 0.92 6.10
N CYS A 73 -9.62 0.50 5.39
CA CYS A 73 -9.48 -0.29 4.17
C CYS A 73 -9.36 0.63 2.95
N PRO A 74 -8.22 0.62 2.23
CA PRO A 74 -8.03 1.49 1.06
C PRO A 74 -8.92 1.13 -0.12
N ILE A 75 -9.37 -0.11 -0.20
CA ILE A 75 -10.28 -0.57 -1.26
C ILE A 75 -11.71 -0.10 -0.98
N CYS A 76 -12.09 -0.01 0.28
CA CYS A 76 -13.49 0.24 0.65
C CYS A 76 -13.74 1.68 1.04
N GLY A 77 -12.72 2.41 1.48
CA GLY A 77 -12.85 3.81 1.86
C GLY A 77 -13.91 4.01 2.94
N ASP A 78 -14.89 4.84 2.63
CA ASP A 78 -16.08 5.13 3.43
C ASP A 78 -16.98 3.92 3.65
N LYS A 79 -16.96 2.95 2.73
CA LYS A 79 -17.69 1.68 2.85
C LYS A 79 -16.93 0.65 3.70
N THR A 80 -15.91 1.07 4.45
CA THR A 80 -15.26 0.18 5.41
C THR A 80 -16.24 -0.15 6.53
N PRO A 81 -16.62 -1.43 6.73
CA PRO A 81 -17.51 -1.86 7.80
C PRO A 81 -16.74 -1.87 9.12
N SER A 82 -16.49 -0.67 9.63
CA SER A 82 -15.84 -0.41 10.90
C SER A 82 -16.90 -0.16 11.96
N GLN A 83 -16.59 -0.53 13.20
CA GLN A 83 -17.43 -0.26 14.37
C GLN A 83 -16.54 0.20 15.52
N TRP A 84 -16.89 1.33 16.14
CA TRP A 84 -16.20 1.78 17.34
C TRP A 84 -16.67 1.00 18.57
N LEU A 85 -15.75 0.29 19.22
CA LEU A 85 -16.02 -0.42 20.46
C LEU A 85 -15.77 0.52 21.65
N LYS A 86 -16.85 1.09 22.21
CA LYS A 86 -16.79 2.10 23.28
C LYS A 86 -15.91 1.71 24.48
N HIS A 87 -16.00 0.46 24.94
CA HIS A 87 -15.26 -0.02 26.10
C HIS A 87 -13.78 -0.31 25.79
N CYS A 88 -13.47 -0.77 24.57
CA CYS A 88 -12.10 -1.08 24.15
C CYS A 88 -11.37 0.12 23.52
N ARG A 89 -12.09 1.20 23.20
CA ARG A 89 -11.62 2.41 22.51
C ARG A 89 -10.84 2.10 21.23
N LYS A 90 -11.38 1.18 20.41
CA LYS A 90 -10.78 0.71 19.16
C LYS A 90 -11.85 0.52 18.09
N HIS A 91 -11.47 0.66 16.82
CA HIS A 91 -12.29 0.20 15.70
C HIS A 91 -12.13 -1.31 15.51
N CYS A 92 -13.26 -2.00 15.35
CA CYS A 92 -13.34 -3.38 14.90
C CYS A 92 -13.79 -3.40 13.43
N TYR A 93 -13.32 -4.36 12.63
CA TYR A 93 -13.67 -4.48 11.21
C TYR A 93 -14.47 -5.77 10.98
N MET A 94 -15.76 -5.63 10.72
CA MET A 94 -16.68 -6.77 10.68
C MET A 94 -16.79 -7.40 9.28
N GLY A 95 -16.34 -6.70 8.23
CA GLY A 95 -16.41 -7.16 6.84
C GLY A 95 -15.34 -8.16 6.39
N HIS A 96 -14.87 -9.01 7.29
CA HIS A 96 -13.84 -10.02 7.03
C HIS A 96 -14.23 -11.07 5.97
N ARG A 97 -15.53 -11.20 5.64
CA ARG A 97 -16.05 -12.20 4.69
C ARG A 97 -16.60 -11.63 3.39
N ARG A 98 -16.40 -10.34 3.12
CA ARG A 98 -17.04 -9.66 1.97
C ARG A 98 -16.65 -10.22 0.59
N PHE A 99 -15.50 -10.89 0.51
CA PHE A 99 -14.96 -11.46 -0.74
C PHE A 99 -15.22 -12.97 -0.86
N LEU A 100 -15.94 -13.56 0.11
CA LEU A 100 -16.36 -14.97 0.03
C LEU A 100 -17.70 -15.05 -0.71
N SER A 101 -17.88 -16.10 -1.51
CA SER A 101 -19.13 -16.35 -2.21
C SER A 101 -20.26 -16.66 -1.21
N ALA A 102 -21.47 -16.17 -1.52
CA ALA A 102 -22.64 -16.31 -0.64
C ALA A 102 -23.02 -17.78 -0.35
N ASN A 103 -22.63 -18.71 -1.23
CA ASN A 103 -22.92 -20.14 -1.11
C ASN A 103 -21.96 -20.91 -0.19
N GLN A 104 -21.00 -20.24 0.44
CA GLN A 104 -20.17 -20.87 1.46
C GLN A 104 -21.01 -21.00 2.75
N ASN A 105 -21.37 -22.23 3.13
CA ASN A 105 -22.21 -22.60 4.30
C ASN A 105 -21.78 -22.01 5.66
N PHE A 106 -20.66 -21.29 5.70
CA PHE A 106 -20.17 -20.60 6.88
C PHE A 106 -20.59 -19.13 6.96
N VAL A 107 -21.16 -18.52 5.92
CA VAL A 107 -21.60 -17.11 5.96
C VAL A 107 -22.88 -16.98 6.79
N ARG A 108 -22.73 -16.89 8.12
CA ARG A 108 -23.81 -16.42 9.01
C ARG A 108 -24.00 -14.93 8.78
N THR A 109 -24.97 -14.56 7.95
CA THR A 109 -25.56 -13.22 7.91
C THR A 109 -26.45 -13.02 9.14
N ARG A 110 -25.84 -12.85 10.31
CA ARG A 110 -26.47 -12.19 11.47
C ARG A 110 -25.35 -11.37 12.13
N PHE A 111 -25.54 -10.10 12.42
CA PHE A 111 -26.37 -9.55 13.50
C PHE A 111 -26.54 -8.02 13.29
N PRO A 112 -27.40 -7.34 14.09
CA PRO A 112 -28.16 -6.14 13.72
C PRO A 112 -27.33 -4.85 13.61
#